data_AF-A0A135WDG3-F1
#
_entry.id   AF-A0A135WDG3-F1
#
_cell.length_a   1.000
_cell.length_b   1.000
_cell.length_c   1.000
_cell.angle_alpha   90.00
_cell.angle_beta   90.00
_cell.angle_gamma   90.00
#
_symmetry.space_group_name_H-M   'P 1'
#
loop_
_entity.id
_entity.type
_entity.pdbx_description
1 polymer ?
#
loop_
_entity_poly.entity_id
_entity_poly.type
_entity_poly.pdbx_seq_one_letter_code
_entity_poly.pdbx_strand_id
1 'polypeptide(L)'
;MAIPSNYNDGRYYIGIQDAANGTWIKFFNNATARFDGKIFAKEVEVKANVWADYVFRKGYKLNTLEEVEKHINEKGHLPNIPSEAEVLKNGINVAEMNVKLMEKVEELTLYSIEQNKKLKTQSEKLEKLEKQLEKLLSEKN
;
A
#
# COMPACT_ATOMS: atom_id res chain seq x y z
N MET A 1 14.35 -15.65 44.35
CA MET A 1 13.56 -15.49 43.10
C MET A 1 13.61 -14.02 42.72
N ALA A 2 14.10 -13.68 41.52
CA ALA A 2 14.05 -12.29 41.04
C ALA A 2 12.59 -11.94 40.72
N ILE A 3 12.08 -10.87 41.33
CA ILE A 3 10.75 -10.33 41.03
C ILE A 3 10.82 -9.75 39.61
N PRO A 4 9.90 -10.12 38.69
CA PRO A 4 9.82 -9.46 37.39
C PRO A 4 9.63 -7.96 37.56
N SER A 5 10.45 -7.17 36.88
CA SER A 5 10.29 -5.71 36.77
C SER A 5 8.86 -5.36 36.34
N ASN A 6 8.20 -4.49 37.10
CA ASN A 6 6.88 -3.95 36.79
C ASN A 6 6.95 -2.71 35.87
N TYR A 7 8.13 -2.40 35.32
CA TYR A 7 8.34 -1.23 34.47
C TYR A 7 7.89 -1.42 33.01
N ASN A 8 7.37 -2.60 32.64
CA ASN A 8 6.98 -2.94 31.27
C ASN A 8 8.06 -2.56 30.25
N ASP A 9 9.31 -2.87 30.59
CA ASP A 9 10.54 -2.43 29.91
C ASP A 9 10.99 -3.37 28.77
N GLY A 10 10.29 -4.48 28.58
CA GLY A 10 10.62 -5.51 27.58
C GLY A 10 11.81 -6.38 27.97
N ARG A 11 12.32 -6.29 29.21
CA ARG A 11 13.53 -7.03 29.65
C ARG A 11 13.23 -8.46 30.06
N TYR A 12 12.01 -8.72 30.51
CA TYR A 12 11.58 -10.05 30.98
C TYR A 12 10.57 -10.64 29.99
N TYR A 13 10.64 -11.95 29.77
CA TYR A 13 9.72 -12.67 28.91
C TYR A 13 9.41 -14.07 29.43
N ILE A 14 8.27 -14.61 29.01
CA ILE A 14 7.96 -16.05 29.06
C ILE A 14 8.10 -16.56 27.62
N GLY A 15 8.72 -17.72 27.40
CA GLY A 15 8.99 -18.21 26.05
C GLY A 15 8.81 -19.71 25.87
N ILE A 16 8.65 -20.11 24.61
CA ILE A 16 8.63 -21.51 24.17
C ILE A 16 9.98 -21.80 23.52
N GLN A 17 10.61 -22.92 23.90
CA GLN A 17 11.94 -23.28 23.45
C GLN A 17 12.07 -24.78 23.17
N ASP A 18 13.03 -25.13 22.32
CA ASP A 18 13.49 -26.50 22.11
C ASP A 18 15.03 -26.54 21.91
N ALA A 19 15.60 -27.74 21.84
CA ALA A 19 17.05 -27.93 21.72
C ALA A 19 17.62 -27.54 20.35
N ALA A 20 16.83 -27.55 19.28
CA ALA A 20 17.28 -27.27 17.92
C ALA A 20 17.20 -25.78 17.58
N ASN A 21 16.14 -25.10 18.02
CA ASN A 21 15.81 -23.73 17.63
C ASN A 21 16.05 -22.70 18.76
N GLY A 22 16.35 -23.15 19.98
CA GLY A 22 16.37 -22.29 21.15
C GLY A 22 14.99 -21.72 21.46
N THR A 23 14.91 -20.52 22.03
CA THR A 23 13.63 -19.84 22.31
C THR A 23 13.08 -19.16 21.06
N TRP A 24 12.08 -19.77 20.42
CA TRP A 24 11.51 -19.31 19.15
C TRP A 24 10.20 -18.52 19.31
N ILE A 25 9.56 -18.56 20.49
CA ILE A 25 8.49 -17.62 20.88
C ILE A 25 8.85 -16.92 22.18
N LYS A 26 8.64 -15.61 22.25
CA LYS A 26 8.80 -14.80 23.46
C LYS A 26 7.61 -13.87 23.64
N PHE A 27 7.02 -13.89 24.83
CA PHE A 27 6.02 -12.93 25.30
C PHE A 27 6.68 -12.01 26.33
N PHE A 28 6.90 -10.75 25.97
CA PHE A 28 7.61 -9.79 26.80
C PHE A 28 6.67 -9.07 27.77
N ASN A 29 7.20 -8.57 28.89
CA ASN A 29 6.45 -7.79 29.88
C ASN A 29 6.00 -6.39 29.39
N ASN A 30 6.15 -6.05 28.11
CA ASN A 30 5.76 -4.76 27.52
C ASN A 30 4.68 -4.89 26.44
N ALA A 31 3.85 -5.94 26.52
CA ALA A 31 2.78 -6.23 25.56
C ALA A 31 3.25 -6.52 24.12
N THR A 32 4.51 -6.93 23.94
CA THR A 32 5.02 -7.39 22.64
C THR A 32 5.28 -8.89 22.67
N ALA A 33 5.15 -9.52 21.49
CA ALA A 33 5.53 -10.91 21.29
C ALA A 33 6.41 -11.04 20.06
N ARG A 34 7.39 -11.95 20.11
CA ARG A 34 8.28 -12.30 19.00
C ARG A 34 8.05 -13.75 18.62
N PHE A 35 7.93 -13.99 17.33
CA PHE A 35 7.81 -15.32 16.72
C PHE A 35 8.91 -15.48 15.67
N ASP A 36 9.83 -16.40 15.90
CA ASP A 36 10.90 -16.73 14.96
C ASP A 36 10.43 -17.85 14.02
N GLY A 37 9.58 -17.49 13.06
CA GLY A 37 9.01 -18.45 12.11
C GLY A 37 7.74 -17.95 11.44
N LYS A 38 6.91 -18.88 10.96
CA LYS A 38 5.62 -18.59 10.33
C LYS A 38 4.49 -18.78 11.33
N ILE A 39 3.52 -17.88 11.30
CA ILE A 39 2.25 -18.02 12.01
C ILE A 39 1.21 -18.49 11.01
N PHE A 40 0.64 -19.67 11.24
CA PHE A 40 -0.51 -20.17 10.47
C PHE A 40 -1.79 -19.86 11.25
N ALA A 41 -2.65 -19.04 10.67
CA ALA A 41 -3.94 -18.67 11.26
C ALA A 41 -5.03 -18.77 10.18
N LYS A 42 -6.26 -19.10 10.61
CA LYS A 42 -7.43 -19.01 9.71
C LYS A 42 -7.83 -17.56 9.45
N GLU A 43 -7.65 -16.70 10.45
CA GLU A 43 -8.02 -15.30 10.43
C GLU A 43 -7.10 -14.50 11.36
N VAL A 44 -6.81 -13.25 10.99
CA VAL A 44 -6.06 -12.29 11.79
C VAL A 44 -6.79 -10.96 11.76
N GLU A 45 -7.33 -10.53 12.89
CA GLU A 45 -7.92 -9.20 13.04
C GLU A 45 -6.85 -8.22 13.54
N VAL A 46 -6.59 -7.16 12.76
CA VAL A 46 -5.62 -6.12 13.12
C VAL A 46 -6.37 -4.82 13.42
N LYS A 47 -6.36 -4.40 14.69
CA LYS A 47 -6.97 -3.13 15.11
C LYS A 47 -5.98 -1.98 14.92
N ALA A 48 -6.02 -1.36 13.75
CA ALA A 48 -5.26 -0.16 13.45
C ALA A 48 -6.06 1.10 13.83
N ASN A 49 -5.38 2.11 14.36
CA ASN A 49 -5.97 3.42 14.68
C ASN A 49 -6.04 4.36 13.47
N VAL A 50 -5.65 3.92 12.27
CA VAL A 50 -5.52 4.76 11.07
C VAL A 50 -6.16 4.05 9.87
N TRP A 51 -6.95 4.78 9.09
CA TRP A 51 -7.61 4.31 7.87
C TRP A 51 -7.43 5.32 6.72
N ALA A 52 -7.26 4.82 5.49
CA ALA A 52 -6.80 5.61 4.33
C ALA A 52 -7.89 6.37 3.56
N ASP A 53 -9.09 6.60 4.12
CA ASP A 53 -10.23 7.22 3.39
C ASP A 53 -10.11 8.76 3.26
N TYR A 54 -8.91 9.24 2.97
CA TYR A 54 -8.64 10.66 2.75
C TYR A 54 -8.31 11.00 1.31
N VAL A 55 -8.00 10.02 0.45
CA VAL A 55 -7.68 10.24 -0.96
C VAL A 55 -8.89 10.82 -1.71
N PHE A 56 -10.11 10.48 -1.30
CA PHE A 56 -11.35 11.00 -1.89
C PHE A 56 -11.80 12.35 -1.33
N ARG A 57 -11.11 12.91 -0.33
CA ARG A 57 -11.51 14.19 0.29
C ARG A 57 -11.19 15.37 -0.64
N LYS A 58 -12.05 16.39 -0.59
CA LYS A 58 -11.80 17.66 -1.29
C LYS A 58 -10.50 18.28 -0.79
N GLY A 59 -9.55 18.50 -1.70
CA GLY A 59 -8.24 19.08 -1.39
C GLY A 59 -7.09 18.06 -1.32
N TYR A 60 -7.37 16.75 -1.48
CA TYR A 60 -6.30 15.78 -1.68
C TYR A 60 -5.52 16.10 -2.96
N LYS A 61 -4.20 16.25 -2.83
CA LYS A 61 -3.31 16.54 -3.96
C LYS A 61 -2.83 15.22 -4.58
N LEU A 62 -3.58 14.75 -5.56
CA LEU A 62 -3.17 13.61 -6.38
C LEU A 62 -1.96 14.01 -7.22
N ASN A 63 -0.87 13.24 -7.12
CA ASN A 63 0.30 13.44 -7.98
C ASN A 63 -0.09 13.16 -9.44
N THR A 64 0.61 13.77 -10.39
CA THR A 64 0.48 13.39 -11.80
C THR A 64 1.20 12.05 -12.07
N LEU A 65 0.82 11.34 -13.13
CA LEU A 65 1.50 10.09 -13.50
C LEU A 65 2.96 10.35 -13.89
N GLU A 66 3.27 11.52 -14.44
CA GLU A 66 4.61 11.97 -14.78
C GLU A 66 5.47 12.19 -13.50
N GLU A 67 4.89 12.79 -12.45
CA GLU A 67 5.57 12.93 -11.16
C GLU A 67 5.81 11.56 -10.50
N VAL A 68 4.84 10.65 -10.58
CA VAL A 68 4.97 9.28 -10.06
C VAL A 68 6.05 8.52 -10.83
N GLU A 69 6.05 8.57 -12.16
CA GLU A 69 7.07 7.95 -13.02
C GLU A 69 8.46 8.47 -12.68
N LYS A 70 8.61 9.80 -12.56
CA LYS A 70 9.88 10.42 -12.17
C LYS A 70 10.35 9.90 -10.81
N HIS A 71 9.46 9.80 -9.83
CA HIS A 71 9.81 9.27 -8.51
C HIS A 71 10.26 7.81 -8.58
N ILE A 72 9.56 6.96 -9.34
CA ILE A 72 9.92 5.56 -9.53
C ILE A 72 11.31 5.45 -10.18
N ASN A 73 11.58 6.25 -11.21
CA ASN A 73 12.87 6.25 -11.89
C ASN A 73 14.02 6.72 -10.98
N GLU A 74 13.76 7.67 -10.08
CA GLU A 74 14.76 8.20 -9.15
C GLU A 74 14.97 7.34 -7.89
N LYS A 75 13.92 6.68 -7.39
CA LYS A 75 13.90 6.00 -6.08
C LYS A 75 13.73 4.49 -6.14
N GLY A 76 13.22 3.95 -7.25
CA GLY A 76 12.99 2.52 -7.45
C GLY A 76 11.76 1.95 -6.73
N HIS A 77 10.90 2.79 -6.16
CA HIS A 77 9.67 2.39 -5.49
C HIS A 77 8.59 3.48 -5.60
N LEU A 78 7.36 3.16 -5.21
CA LEU A 78 6.25 4.11 -5.23
C LEU A 78 6.41 5.17 -4.12
N PRO A 79 5.88 6.40 -4.32
CA PRO A 79 5.79 7.40 -3.26
C PRO A 79 5.09 6.84 -2.02
N ASN A 80 5.55 7.23 -0.82
CA ASN A 80 5.04 6.80 0.49
C ASN A 80 5.21 5.31 0.85
N ILE A 81 5.63 4.47 -0.09
CA ILE A 81 5.95 3.05 0.14
C ILE A 81 7.44 2.94 0.52
N PRO A 82 7.80 2.20 1.58
CA PRO A 82 9.21 2.02 1.94
C PRO A 82 9.96 1.25 0.86
N SER A 83 11.25 1.54 0.74
CA SER A 83 12.16 0.79 -0.13
C SER A 83 12.39 -0.63 0.37
N GLU A 84 12.82 -1.52 -0.51
CA GLU A 84 13.20 -2.90 -0.14
C GLU A 84 14.25 -2.92 0.97
N ALA A 85 15.26 -2.05 0.89
CA ALA A 85 16.32 -1.95 1.90
C ALA A 85 15.77 -1.56 3.29
N GLU A 86 14.78 -0.67 3.35
CA GLU A 86 14.13 -0.29 4.61
C GLU A 86 13.28 -1.43 5.17
N VAL A 87 12.56 -2.15 4.31
CA VAL A 87 11.75 -3.30 4.68
C VAL A 87 12.62 -4.44 5.23
N LEU A 88 13.74 -4.74 4.58
CA LEU A 88 14.65 -5.79 5.05
C LEU A 88 15.33 -5.42 6.37
N LYS A 89 15.61 -4.13 6.59
CA LYS A 89 16.29 -3.64 7.80
C LYS A 89 15.35 -3.54 9.00
N ASN A 90 14.17 -2.96 8.82
CA ASN A 90 13.28 -2.57 9.92
C ASN A 90 12.03 -3.44 10.03
N GLY A 91 11.76 -4.31 9.04
CA GLY A 91 10.47 -4.99 8.91
C GLY A 91 9.36 -4.03 8.47
N ILE A 92 8.12 -4.53 8.50
CA ILE A 92 6.92 -3.73 8.21
C ILE A 92 5.87 -3.91 9.29
N ASN A 93 5.18 -2.83 9.62
CA ASN A 93 3.89 -2.92 10.29
C ASN A 93 2.83 -3.26 9.23
N VAL A 94 2.27 -4.48 9.33
CA VAL A 94 1.28 -4.99 8.36
C VAL A 94 0.05 -4.07 8.27
N ALA A 95 -0.39 -3.50 9.39
CA ALA A 95 -1.54 -2.60 9.42
C ALA A 95 -1.25 -1.31 8.64
N GLU A 96 -0.11 -0.67 8.90
CA GLU A 96 0.30 0.55 8.20
C GLU A 96 0.55 0.30 6.72
N MET A 97 1.15 -0.86 6.37
CA MET A 97 1.35 -1.22 4.97
C MET A 97 0.02 -1.40 4.25
N ASN A 98 -0.97 -2.05 4.87
CA ASN A 98 -2.30 -2.19 4.28
C ASN A 98 -2.99 -0.84 4.06
N VAL A 99 -2.84 0.10 4.99
CA VAL A 99 -3.34 1.48 4.82
C VAL A 99 -2.68 2.16 3.63
N LYS A 100 -1.34 2.07 3.50
CA LYS A 100 -0.61 2.63 2.36
C LYS A 100 -0.98 1.98 1.03
N LEU A 101 -1.18 0.66 1.01
CA LEU A 101 -1.64 -0.05 -0.19
C LEU A 101 -3.05 0.40 -0.58
N MET A 102 -3.94 0.60 0.39
CA MET A 102 -5.28 1.14 0.14
C MET A 102 -5.21 2.54 -0.47
N GLU A 103 -4.37 3.44 0.06
CA GLU A 103 -4.12 4.76 -0.54
C GLU A 103 -3.75 4.63 -2.03
N LYS A 104 -2.86 3.69 -2.38
CA LYS A 104 -2.46 3.48 -3.78
C LYS A 104 -3.55 2.89 -4.65
N VAL A 105 -4.40 2.01 -4.11
CA VAL A 105 -5.59 1.53 -4.84
C VAL A 105 -6.57 2.67 -5.12
N GLU A 106 -6.77 3.57 -4.16
CA GLU A 106 -7.63 4.74 -4.33
C GLU A 106 -7.06 5.73 -5.37
N GLU A 107 -5.76 6.02 -5.32
CA GLU A 107 -5.05 6.83 -6.33
C GLU A 107 -5.19 6.22 -7.73
N LEU A 108 -4.93 4.91 -7.87
CA LEU A 108 -5.08 4.18 -9.13
C LEU A 108 -6.52 4.24 -9.66
N THR A 109 -7.50 4.19 -8.77
CA THR A 109 -8.92 4.33 -9.14
C THR A 109 -9.20 5.72 -9.71
N LEU A 110 -8.65 6.77 -9.11
CA LEU A 110 -8.77 8.15 -9.62
C LEU A 110 -8.13 8.30 -11.02
N TYR A 111 -6.91 7.78 -11.20
CA TYR A 111 -6.27 7.78 -12.51
C TYR A 111 -7.09 7.00 -13.56
N SER A 112 -7.64 5.84 -13.19
CA SER A 112 -8.46 5.03 -14.09
C SER A 112 -9.75 5.76 -14.51
N ILE A 113 -10.41 6.47 -13.58
CA ILE A 113 -11.58 7.30 -13.88
C ILE A 113 -11.20 8.42 -14.86
N GLU A 114 -10.06 9.09 -14.65
CA GLU A 114 -9.58 10.14 -15.55
C GLU A 114 -9.26 9.59 -16.95
N GLN A 115 -8.58 8.44 -17.03
CA GLN A 115 -8.27 7.77 -18.28
C GLN A 115 -9.54 7.36 -19.03
N ASN A 116 -10.53 6.80 -18.35
CA ASN A 116 -11.82 6.43 -18.96
C ASN A 116 -12.55 7.66 -19.54
N LYS A 117 -12.51 8.81 -18.85
CA LYS A 117 -13.06 10.07 -19.38
C LYS A 117 -12.33 10.50 -20.65
N LYS A 118 -10.99 10.48 -20.64
CA LYS A 118 -10.16 10.81 -21.80
C LYS A 118 -10.47 9.89 -23.00
N LEU A 119 -10.61 8.58 -22.76
CA LEU A 119 -10.96 7.59 -23.79
C LEU A 119 -12.33 7.87 -24.41
N LYS A 120 -13.35 8.14 -23.60
CA LYS A 120 -14.69 8.52 -24.11
C LYS A 120 -14.64 9.76 -24.97
N THR A 121 -13.96 10.82 -24.51
CA THR A 121 -13.80 12.05 -25.29
C THR A 121 -13.04 11.81 -26.60
N GLN A 122 -12.02 10.95 -26.60
CA GLN A 122 -11.30 10.59 -27.81
C GLN A 122 -12.18 9.80 -28.79
N SER A 123 -12.97 8.84 -28.31
CA SER A 123 -13.93 8.08 -29.12
C SER A 123 -14.96 8.99 -29.79
N GLU A 124 -15.56 9.92 -29.04
CA GLU A 124 -16.52 10.89 -29.59
C GLU A 124 -15.89 11.80 -30.66
N LYS A 125 -14.61 12.15 -30.53
CA LYS A 125 -13.88 12.92 -31.54
C LYS A 125 -13.61 12.08 -32.79
N LEU A 126 -13.24 10.81 -32.63
CA LEU A 126 -13.04 9.89 -33.75
C LEU A 126 -14.33 9.70 -34.55
N GLU A 127 -15.46 9.43 -33.89
CA GLU A 127 -16.76 9.30 -34.57
C GLU A 127 -17.16 10.56 -35.35
N LYS A 128 -16.85 11.76 -34.81
CA LYS A 128 -17.10 13.02 -35.51
C LYS A 128 -16.22 13.18 -36.75
N LEU A 129 -14.93 12.84 -36.64
CA LEU A 129 -13.99 12.91 -37.74
C LEU A 129 -14.36 11.91 -38.85
N GLU A 130 -14.75 10.69 -38.49
CA GLU A 130 -15.22 9.67 -39.44
C GLU A 130 -16.44 10.17 -40.23
N LYS A 131 -17.46 10.73 -39.55
CA LYS A 131 -18.63 11.31 -40.22
C LYS A 131 -18.29 12.48 -41.14
N GLN A 132 -17.34 13.33 -40.74
CA GLN A 132 -16.87 14.42 -41.59
C GLN A 132 -16.15 13.90 -42.84
N LEU A 133 -15.35 12.85 -42.69
CA LEU A 133 -14.63 12.22 -43.79
C LEU A 133 -15.60 11.57 -44.78
N GLU A 134 -16.61 10.84 -44.29
CA GLU A 134 -17.66 10.25 -45.13
C GLU A 134 -18.41 11.30 -45.95
N LYS A 135 -18.75 12.44 -45.32
CA LYS A 135 -19.43 13.54 -46.01
C LYS A 135 -18.56 14.16 -47.11
N LEU A 136 -17.27 14.36 -46.85
CA LEU A 136 -16.35 14.90 -47.86
C LEU A 136 -16.12 13.93 -49.03
N LEU A 137 -16.13 12.62 -48.77
CA LEU A 137 -16.00 11.60 -49.81
C LEU A 137 -17.27 11.49 -50.66
N SER A 138 -18.45 11.67 -50.07
CA SER A 138 -19.72 11.66 -50.81
C SER A 138 -19.96 12.93 -51.64
N GLU A 139 -19.41 14.07 -51.23
CA GLU A 139 -19.47 15.33 -51.98
C GLU A 139 -18.50 15.38 -53.19
N LYS A 140 -17.55 14.45 -53.27
CA LYS A 140 -16.50 14.40 -54.31
C LYS A 140 -16.79 13.42 -55.45
N ASN A 141 -17.84 12.60 -55.32
CA ASN A 141 -18.38 11.69 -56.35
C ASN A 141 -19.66 12.29 -56.95
#